data_AF-A0A0E0NBF5-F1
#
_entry.id   AF-A0A0E0NBF5-F1
#
_cell.length_a   1.000
_cell.length_b   1.000
_cell.length_c   1.000
_cell.angle_alpha   90.00
_cell.angle_beta   90.00
_cell.angle_gamma   90.00
#
_symmetry.space_group_name_H-M   'P 1'
#
loop_
_entity.id
_entity.type
_entity.pdbx_description
1 polymer ?
#
loop_
_entity_poly.entity_id
_entity_poly.type
_entity_poly.pdbx_seq_one_letter_code
_entity_poly.pdbx_strand_id
1 'polypeptide(L)'
;MSRAAASGSCCLLGAISGNMLYVTNAGDSCTTVSERLSTEHNVASEEVRRELAALHPDNGEVVVHARGTWRVKGIVQVARAIGDVYLKTPEFKHDPAV
;
A
#
# COMPACT_ATOMS: atom_id res chain seq x y z
N MET A 1 -19.05 9.13 4.96
CA MET A 1 -18.35 8.75 3.71
C MET A 1 -19.17 7.73 2.95
N SER A 2 -19.10 7.73 1.61
CA SER A 2 -19.58 6.58 0.84
C SER A 2 -18.64 5.38 1.06
N ARG A 3 -19.20 4.15 1.13
CA ARG A 3 -18.40 2.92 1.32
C ARG A 3 -17.31 2.76 0.26
N ALA A 4 -17.56 3.25 -0.96
CA ALA A 4 -16.62 3.19 -2.07
C ALA A 4 -15.33 4.01 -1.84
N ALA A 5 -15.42 5.17 -1.18
CA ALA A 5 -14.24 6.00 -0.89
C ALA A 5 -13.45 5.50 0.32
N ALA A 6 -14.15 4.91 1.30
CA ALA A 6 -13.54 4.34 2.50
C ALA A 6 -12.82 3.01 2.24
N SER A 7 -13.26 2.25 1.23
CA SER A 7 -12.65 0.96 0.93
C SER A 7 -11.32 1.14 0.18
N GLY A 8 -10.34 0.31 0.51
CA GLY A 8 -9.08 0.18 -0.20
C GLY A 8 -9.02 -1.05 -1.09
N SER A 9 -8.19 -1.02 -2.13
CA SER A 9 -7.88 -2.20 -2.94
C SER A 9 -6.42 -2.19 -3.39
N CYS A 10 -5.80 -3.36 -3.33
CA CYS A 10 -4.64 -3.68 -4.13
C CYS A 10 -5.05 -3.82 -5.60
N CYS A 11 -4.20 -3.39 -6.52
CA CYS A 11 -4.43 -3.51 -7.96
C CYS A 11 -3.17 -4.00 -8.65
N LEU A 12 -3.31 -5.04 -9.46
CA LEU A 12 -2.26 -5.56 -10.32
C LEU A 12 -2.81 -5.59 -11.74
N LEU A 13 -2.11 -4.92 -12.65
CA LEU A 13 -2.53 -4.80 -14.04
C LEU A 13 -1.45 -5.38 -14.95
N GLY A 14 -1.88 -6.26 -15.85
CA GLY A 14 -1.08 -6.77 -16.96
C GLY A 14 -1.69 -6.33 -18.29
N ALA A 15 -0.86 -5.83 -19.20
CA ALA A 15 -1.26 -5.51 -20.57
C ALA A 15 -0.28 -6.13 -21.56
N ILE A 16 -0.80 -6.72 -22.64
CA ILE A 16 0.02 -7.31 -23.70
C ILE A 16 -0.19 -6.51 -24.98
N SER A 17 0.91 -6.08 -25.59
CA SER A 17 0.89 -5.42 -26.90
C SER A 17 2.02 -5.98 -27.75
N GLY A 18 1.66 -6.56 -28.90
CA GLY A 18 2.60 -7.36 -29.69
C GLY A 18 3.18 -8.51 -28.87
N ASN A 19 4.50 -8.54 -28.73
CA ASN A 19 5.23 -9.58 -27.98
C ASN A 19 5.78 -9.07 -26.64
N MET A 20 5.22 -7.98 -26.11
CA MET A 20 5.65 -7.36 -24.86
C MET A 20 4.54 -7.39 -23.80
N LEU A 21 4.89 -7.84 -22.59
CA LEU A 21 4.05 -7.80 -21.40
C LEU A 21 4.45 -6.60 -20.53
N TYR A 22 3.47 -5.78 -20.17
CA TYR A 22 3.61 -4.68 -19.23
C TYR A 22 2.90 -5.05 -17.93
N VAL A 23 3.58 -4.87 -16.79
CA VAL A 23 3.01 -5.13 -15.47
C VAL A 23 3.14 -3.87 -14.62
N THR A 24 2.06 -3.50 -13.92
CA THR A 24 2.08 -2.45 -12.90
C THR A 24 1.34 -2.91 -11.65
N ASN A 25 1.87 -2.55 -10.48
CA ASN A 25 1.37 -2.98 -9.18
C ASN A 25 1.15 -1.79 -8.24
N ALA A 26 -0.03 -1.72 -7.63
CA ALA A 26 -0.41 -0.80 -6.57
C ALA A 26 -0.97 -1.62 -5.39
N GLY A 27 -0.08 -2.18 -4.59
CA GLY A 27 -0.43 -3.08 -3.49
C GLY A 27 0.64 -4.11 -3.21
N ASP A 28 0.24 -5.13 -2.46
CA ASP A 28 1.04 -6.32 -2.17
C ASP A 28 0.56 -7.55 -2.95
N SER A 29 -0.31 -7.38 -3.95
CA SER A 29 -0.50 -8.38 -5.00
C SER A 29 0.81 -8.61 -5.76
N CYS A 30 1.02 -9.83 -6.26
CA CYS A 30 2.16 -10.14 -7.11
C CYS A 30 1.77 -11.05 -8.28
N THR A 31 2.54 -10.99 -9.37
CA THR A 31 2.43 -11.89 -10.52
C THR A 31 3.77 -12.50 -10.87
N THR A 32 3.73 -13.70 -11.42
CA THR A 32 4.89 -14.48 -11.84
C THR A 32 4.69 -15.04 -13.23
N VAL A 33 5.67 -14.88 -14.11
CA VAL A 33 5.79 -15.64 -15.36
C VAL A 33 7.23 -16.13 -15.43
N SER A 34 7.47 -17.37 -14.98
CA SER A 34 8.79 -17.95 -14.64
C SER A 34 9.57 -17.27 -13.49
N GLU A 35 9.49 -15.95 -13.36
CA GLU A 35 10.04 -15.18 -12.24
C GLU A 35 9.01 -14.16 -11.74
N ARG A 36 9.28 -13.54 -10.58
CA ARG A 36 8.41 -12.50 -10.02
C ARG A 36 8.57 -11.21 -10.84
N LEU A 37 7.46 -10.70 -11.35
CA LEU A 37 7.44 -9.53 -12.25
C LEU A 37 7.06 -8.22 -11.55
N SER A 38 6.79 -8.25 -10.24
CA SER A 38 6.43 -7.07 -9.45
C SER A 38 6.89 -7.20 -8.01
N THR A 39 7.39 -6.10 -7.44
CA THR A 39 7.68 -6.02 -6.01
C THR A 39 6.39 -5.71 -5.23
N GLU A 40 6.23 -6.35 -4.07
CA GLU A 40 5.14 -6.06 -3.15
C GLU A 40 5.39 -4.72 -2.43
N HIS A 41 4.36 -3.90 -2.32
CA HIS A 41 4.41 -2.68 -1.51
C HIS A 41 3.84 -2.97 -0.12
N ASN A 42 4.45 -3.92 0.59
CA ASN A 42 4.04 -4.32 1.94
C ASN A 42 5.09 -3.86 2.97
N VAL A 43 4.67 -3.23 4.07
CA VAL A 43 5.58 -2.74 5.11
C VAL A 43 6.21 -3.86 5.96
N ALA A 44 5.93 -5.14 5.68
CA ALA A 44 6.74 -6.25 6.15
C ALA A 44 8.17 -6.18 5.58
N SER A 45 8.34 -5.66 4.36
CA SER A 45 9.65 -5.36 3.76
C SER A 45 10.26 -4.13 4.41
N GLU A 46 11.50 -4.25 4.89
CA GLU A 46 12.25 -3.12 5.46
C GLU A 46 12.51 -2.02 4.43
N GLU A 47 12.76 -2.38 3.18
CA GLU A 47 12.99 -1.43 2.09
C GLU A 47 11.76 -0.52 1.90
N VAL A 48 10.56 -1.10 1.87
CA VAL A 48 9.30 -0.34 1.78
C VAL A 48 9.10 0.54 3.00
N ARG A 49 9.49 0.09 4.21
CA ARG A 49 9.42 0.93 5.42
C ARG A 49 10.33 2.15 5.31
N ARG A 50 11.56 1.96 4.83
CA ARG A 50 12.54 3.04 4.65
C ARG A 50 12.09 4.05 3.59
N GLU A 51 11.61 3.57 2.45
CA GLU A 51 11.04 4.42 1.39
C GLU A 51 9.88 5.26 1.93
N LEU A 52 8.92 4.62 2.62
CA LEU A 52 7.73 5.30 3.12
C LEU A 52 8.09 6.33 4.22
N ALA A 53 9.06 6.02 5.09
CA ALA A 53 9.55 7.00 6.06
C ALA A 53 10.25 8.19 5.40
N ALA A 54 11.06 7.95 4.36
CA ALA A 54 11.76 9.01 3.63
C ALA A 54 10.82 9.96 2.87
N LEU A 55 9.68 9.45 2.36
CA LEU A 55 8.63 10.26 1.74
C LEU A 55 7.82 11.09 2.74
N HIS A 56 7.90 10.77 4.03
CA HIS A 56 7.13 11.41 5.10
C HIS A 56 8.02 11.76 6.31
N PRO A 57 9.06 12.61 6.14
CA PRO A 57 10.07 12.87 7.17
C PRO A 57 9.50 13.45 8.46
N ASP A 58 8.42 14.23 8.37
CA ASP A 58 7.78 14.89 9.52
C ASP A 58 6.68 14.06 10.18
N ASN A 59 6.45 12.82 9.72
CA ASN A 59 5.40 11.95 10.23
C ASN A 59 5.99 10.66 10.79
N GLY A 60 6.45 10.71 12.04
CA GLY A 60 7.02 9.55 12.75
C GLY A 60 6.04 8.38 12.94
N GLU A 61 4.74 8.60 12.76
CA GLU A 61 3.70 7.57 12.89
C GLU A 61 3.30 6.95 11.54
N VAL A 62 3.96 7.32 10.44
CA VAL A 62 3.61 6.84 9.10
C VAL A 62 3.71 5.31 9.00
N VAL A 63 4.70 4.70 9.67
CA VAL A 63 4.89 3.26 9.78
C VAL A 63 5.22 2.91 11.22
N VAL A 64 4.40 2.07 11.83
CA VAL A 64 4.54 1.66 13.23
C VAL A 64 4.37 0.15 13.37
N HIS A 65 5.02 -0.43 14.37
CA HIS A 65 4.80 -1.84 14.72
C HIS A 65 3.60 -1.95 15.66
N ALA A 66 2.49 -2.52 15.18
CA ALA A 66 1.24 -2.60 15.92
C ALA A 66 0.55 -3.95 15.67
N ARG A 67 -0.03 -4.52 16.73
CA ARG A 67 -0.75 -5.81 16.66
C ARG A 67 0.13 -6.95 16.09
N GLY A 68 1.41 -6.96 16.45
CA GLY A 68 2.37 -8.00 16.05
C GLY A 68 2.92 -7.90 14.62
N THR A 69 2.55 -6.87 13.86
CA THR A 69 3.07 -6.64 12.50
C THR A 69 3.38 -5.17 12.26
N TRP A 70 4.22 -4.88 11.26
CA TRP A 70 4.42 -3.51 10.77
C TRP A 70 3.17 -3.03 10.02
N ARG A 71 2.73 -1.80 10.27
CA ARG A 71 1.51 -1.23 9.67
C ARG A 71 1.69 0.26 9.34
N VAL A 72 1.08 0.69 8.24
CA VAL A 72 0.92 2.10 7.88
C VAL A 72 -0.11 2.73 8.80
N LYS A 73 0.29 3.78 9.53
CA LYS A 73 -0.52 4.49 10.53
C LYS A 73 -1.19 3.56 11.57
N GLY A 74 -0.64 2.37 11.79
CA GLY A 74 -1.20 1.35 12.69
C GLY A 74 -2.40 0.56 12.13
N ILE A 75 -2.83 0.80 10.89
CA ILE A 75 -4.08 0.26 10.34
C ILE A 75 -3.82 -0.89 9.36
N VAL A 76 -3.14 -0.65 8.23
CA VAL A 76 -2.98 -1.62 7.13
C VAL A 76 -1.51 -1.98 6.91
N GLN A 77 -1.22 -3.13 6.30
CA GLN A 77 0.17 -3.53 5.97
C GLN A 77 0.59 -3.08 4.56
N VAL A 78 -0.35 -2.63 3.74
CA VAL A 78 -0.11 -2.21 2.36
C VAL A 78 0.30 -0.74 2.33
N ALA A 79 1.44 -0.44 1.68
CA ALA A 79 1.99 0.91 1.56
C ALA A 79 1.40 1.70 0.37
N ARG A 80 0.87 1.01 -0.66
CA ARG A 80 0.25 1.63 -1.84
C ARG A 80 -1.08 0.96 -2.14
N ALA A 81 -2.16 1.71 -2.18
CA ALA A 81 -3.48 1.20 -2.52
C ALA A 81 -4.33 2.26 -3.22
N ILE A 82 -5.31 1.83 -4.00
CA ILE A 82 -6.37 2.70 -4.53
C ILE A 82 -7.49 2.74 -3.49
N GLY A 83 -8.11 3.91 -3.28
CA GLY A 83 -9.08 4.10 -2.19
C GLY A 83 -8.40 4.45 -0.86
N ASP A 84 -8.84 3.86 0.25
CA ASP A 84 -8.34 4.14 1.61
C ASP A 84 -8.24 5.65 1.91
N VAL A 85 -9.30 6.40 1.57
CA VAL A 85 -9.25 7.88 1.66
C VAL A 85 -8.93 8.37 3.08
N TYR A 86 -9.31 7.60 4.11
CA TYR A 86 -9.03 7.88 5.51
C TYR A 86 -7.52 7.87 5.84
N LEU A 87 -6.69 7.23 5.02
CA LEU A 87 -5.22 7.28 5.14
C LEU A 87 -4.60 8.45 4.39
N LYS A 88 -5.31 9.07 3.45
CA LYS A 88 -4.76 10.04 2.49
C LYS A 88 -5.14 11.48 2.80
N THR A 89 -6.33 11.68 3.34
CA THR A 89 -6.95 13.00 3.45
C THR A 89 -7.29 13.29 4.92
N PRO A 90 -6.74 14.36 5.53
CA PRO A 90 -6.92 14.65 6.96
C PRO A 90 -8.38 14.74 7.43
N GLU A 91 -9.25 15.32 6.60
CA GLU A 91 -10.68 15.52 6.84
C GLU A 91 -11.46 14.19 7.01
N PHE A 92 -10.81 13.11 6.59
CA PHE A 92 -11.38 11.78 6.44
C PHE A 92 -10.71 10.76 7.37
N LYS A 93 -9.74 11.18 8.19
CA LYS A 93 -9.08 10.32 9.17
C LYS A 93 -10.10 9.81 10.19
N HIS A 94 -10.07 8.50 10.44
CA HIS A 94 -10.76 7.89 11.57
C HIS A 94 -9.78 7.69 12.71
N ASP A 95 -10.26 7.83 13.94
CA ASP A 95 -9.52 7.41 15.12
C ASP A 95 -9.53 5.86 15.16
N PRO A 96 -8.37 5.18 15.03
CA PRO A 96 -8.31 3.72 15.07
C PRO A 96 -8.67 3.13 16.45
N ALA A 97 -8.94 3.96 17.47
CA ALA A 97 -9.42 3.57 18.79
C ALA A 97 -10.96 3.49 18.93
N VAL A 98 -11.72 3.75 17.86
CA VAL A 98 -13.19 3.64 17.82
C VAL A 98 -13.64 2.60 16.80
#